data_AF-A0A4R8Q4A3-F1
#
_entry.id   AF-A0A4R8Q4A3-F1
#
_cell.length_a   1.000
_cell.length_b   1.000
_cell.length_c   1.000
_cell.angle_alpha   90.00
_cell.angle_beta   90.00
_cell.angle_gamma   90.00
#
_symmetry.space_group_name_H-M   'P 1'
#
loop_
_entity.id
_entity.type
_entity.pdbx_description
1 polymer ?
#
loop_
_entity_poly.entity_id
_entity_poly.type
_entity_poly.pdbx_seq_one_letter_code
_entity_poly.pdbx_strand_id
1 'polypeptide(L)'
;MRSFASLLSAALAATSALASPVAQTVVDLGSSALERRADPSLVGYLGAFFLVDDPFVYLYVSIGNDATALRPLNAGAPVIRPTQGTGGVRDPAIVEGGGADKGKKWYIIGTDLDIGKTDWDAAQRQGSKGIFVWESTDLIKWTGERLVVVEDDTAGMVWAPEAIWDPAQGQYLVHWASKFYPSSDPAHTGDPGPIK
;
A
#
# COMPACT_ATOMS: atom_id res chain seq x y z
N MET A 1 75.04 29.73 -32.28
CA MET A 1 73.84 29.21 -32.96
C MET A 1 72.69 29.18 -31.96
N ARG A 2 71.52 29.57 -32.43
CA ARG A 2 70.27 29.81 -31.69
C ARG A 2 69.74 28.53 -31.03
N SER A 3 69.13 28.64 -29.86
CA SER A 3 67.71 28.25 -29.70
C SER A 3 67.16 28.70 -28.34
N PHE A 4 66.03 29.40 -28.40
CA PHE A 4 65.15 29.78 -27.29
C PHE A 4 64.26 28.60 -26.87
N ALA A 5 63.94 28.49 -25.58
CA ALA A 5 62.72 27.85 -25.08
C ALA A 5 62.45 28.41 -23.67
N SER A 6 61.74 29.54 -23.56
CA SER A 6 60.29 29.64 -23.35
C SER A 6 59.81 29.03 -22.03
N LEU A 7 59.68 29.91 -21.03
CA LEU A 7 58.93 29.71 -19.79
C LEU A 7 57.45 29.48 -20.14
N LEU A 8 56.94 28.29 -19.84
CA LEU A 8 55.52 27.99 -19.95
C LEU A 8 54.87 28.28 -18.58
N SER A 9 54.28 29.47 -18.43
CA SER A 9 53.42 29.79 -17.30
C SER A 9 52.09 29.04 -17.48
N ALA A 10 51.81 28.08 -16.60
CA ALA A 10 50.50 27.44 -16.51
C ALA A 10 49.50 28.41 -15.85
N ALA A 11 48.60 28.99 -16.64
CA ALA A 11 47.46 29.73 -16.12
C ALA A 11 46.35 28.73 -15.78
N LEU A 12 46.17 28.45 -14.48
CA LEU A 12 45.03 27.69 -13.98
C LEU A 12 43.82 28.64 -13.91
N ALA A 13 42.97 28.60 -14.93
CA ALA A 13 41.69 29.31 -14.89
C ALA A 13 40.73 28.54 -13.97
N ALA A 14 40.58 28.99 -12.74
CA ALA A 14 39.55 28.49 -11.84
C ALA A 14 38.19 29.08 -12.26
N THR A 15 37.39 28.31 -12.99
CA THR A 15 35.99 28.64 -13.26
C THR A 15 35.20 28.41 -11.98
N SER A 16 34.99 29.47 -11.20
CA SER A 16 34.01 29.45 -10.10
C SER A 16 32.61 29.42 -10.72
N ALA A 17 32.03 28.23 -10.85
CA ALA A 17 30.60 28.10 -11.09
C ALA A 17 29.87 28.60 -9.84
N LEU A 18 29.26 29.78 -9.93
CA LEU A 18 28.30 30.22 -8.93
C LEU A 18 27.08 29.28 -9.05
N ALA A 19 27.00 28.30 -8.16
CA ALA A 19 25.77 27.57 -7.94
C ALA A 19 24.75 28.59 -7.42
N SER A 20 23.83 29.02 -8.27
CA SER A 20 22.64 29.74 -7.81
C SER A 20 21.95 28.85 -6.78
N PRO A 21 21.61 29.36 -5.58
CA PRO A 21 20.83 28.58 -4.64
C PRO A 21 19.54 28.20 -5.37
N VAL A 22 19.26 26.90 -5.47
CA VAL A 22 17.92 26.43 -5.79
C VAL A 22 17.03 27.09 -4.75
N ALA A 23 16.13 27.96 -5.18
CA ALA A 23 15.10 28.49 -4.30
C ALA A 23 14.35 27.27 -3.77
N GLN A 24 14.60 26.90 -2.52
CA GLN A 24 13.73 25.97 -1.82
C GLN A 24 12.40 26.70 -1.73
N THR A 25 11.42 26.25 -2.51
CA THR A 25 10.03 26.58 -2.26
C THR A 25 9.72 25.97 -0.90
N VAL A 26 9.92 26.76 0.17
CA VAL A 26 9.37 26.44 1.47
C VAL A 26 7.87 26.42 1.23
N VAL A 27 7.28 25.24 1.21
CA VAL A 27 5.83 25.10 1.24
C VAL A 27 5.42 25.70 2.57
N ASP A 28 4.90 26.92 2.51
CA ASP A 28 4.30 27.57 3.66
C ASP A 28 3.05 26.74 4.04
N LEU A 29 3.24 25.84 5.00
CA LEU A 29 2.14 25.14 5.69
C LEU A 29 1.39 26.08 6.63
N GLY A 30 1.68 27.39 6.58
CA GLY A 30 1.03 28.44 7.33
C GLY A 30 -0.47 28.45 7.10
N SER A 31 -1.20 28.15 8.18
CA SER A 31 -2.60 28.53 8.38
C SER A 31 -3.65 27.96 7.42
N SER A 32 -3.37 26.89 6.68
CA SER A 32 -4.47 25.97 6.36
C SER A 32 -4.89 25.36 7.70
N ALA A 33 -5.89 25.97 8.35
CA ALA A 33 -6.57 25.32 9.45
C ALA A 33 -6.85 23.90 8.99
N LEU A 34 -6.34 22.89 9.71
CA LEU A 34 -6.59 21.50 9.38
C LEU A 34 -8.11 21.33 9.37
N GLU A 35 -8.70 21.39 8.17
CA GLU A 35 -10.13 21.25 8.04
C GLU A 35 -10.45 19.80 8.36
N ARG A 36 -11.45 19.62 9.22
CA ARG A 36 -11.98 18.29 9.49
C ARG A 36 -12.51 17.74 8.16
N ARG A 37 -11.77 16.81 7.56
CA ARG A 37 -12.19 16.12 6.32
C ARG A 37 -13.44 15.27 6.53
N ALA A 38 -13.67 14.79 7.74
CA ALA A 38 -14.84 13.98 8.07
C ALA A 38 -16.10 14.84 8.15
N ASP A 39 -17.16 14.41 7.46
CA ASP A 39 -18.48 15.00 7.55
C ASP A 39 -18.94 15.02 9.03
N PRO A 40 -19.30 16.19 9.58
CA PRO A 40 -19.68 16.32 10.99
C PRO A 40 -20.98 15.59 11.36
N SER A 41 -21.77 15.14 10.38
CA SER A 41 -22.95 14.31 10.60
C SER A 41 -22.62 12.85 10.91
N LEU A 42 -21.38 12.40 10.67
CA LEU A 42 -20.94 11.05 11.01
C LEU A 42 -20.85 10.88 12.52
N VAL A 43 -21.34 9.74 13.01
CA VAL A 43 -21.53 9.47 14.44
C VAL A 43 -20.59 8.38 15.01
N GLY A 44 -19.69 7.86 14.18
CA GLY A 44 -18.79 6.78 14.58
C GLY A 44 -17.87 6.32 13.45
N TYR A 45 -17.16 5.23 13.73
CA TYR A 45 -16.11 4.64 12.91
C TYR A 45 -16.42 3.17 12.66
N LEU A 46 -16.13 2.71 11.44
CA LEU A 46 -16.09 1.29 11.07
C LEU A 46 -14.63 0.93 10.81
N GLY A 47 -14.14 -0.12 11.46
CA GLY A 47 -12.81 -0.68 11.19
C GLY A 47 -12.92 -2.10 10.68
N ALA A 48 -12.02 -2.45 9.75
CA ALA A 48 -11.77 -3.82 9.31
C ALA A 48 -10.46 -4.31 9.91
N PHE A 49 -10.47 -5.54 10.42
CA PHE A 49 -9.35 -6.12 11.16
C PHE A 49 -9.13 -7.56 10.73
N PHE A 50 -7.89 -8.02 10.89
CA PHE A 50 -7.57 -9.45 10.92
C PHE A 50 -7.04 -9.80 12.31
N LEU A 51 -7.23 -11.04 12.73
CA LEU A 51 -6.66 -11.56 13.98
C LEU A 51 -5.47 -12.45 13.65
N VAL A 52 -4.46 -12.47 14.52
CA VAL A 52 -3.20 -13.21 14.26
C VAL A 52 -3.45 -14.70 14.15
N ASP A 53 -4.23 -15.27 15.07
CA ASP A 53 -4.48 -16.73 15.17
C ASP A 53 -5.71 -17.18 14.38
N ASP A 54 -6.48 -16.23 13.82
CA ASP A 54 -7.67 -16.48 13.01
C ASP A 54 -7.66 -15.46 11.84
N PRO A 55 -6.84 -15.69 10.79
CA PRO A 55 -6.53 -14.70 9.76
C PRO A 55 -7.70 -14.54 8.78
N PHE A 56 -8.80 -13.97 9.27
CA PHE A 56 -10.04 -13.69 8.59
C PHE A 56 -10.40 -12.21 8.73
N VAL A 57 -11.42 -11.73 8.03
CA VAL A 57 -11.85 -10.33 8.16
C VAL A 57 -12.91 -10.22 9.24
N TYR A 58 -12.68 -9.31 10.18
CA TYR A 58 -13.61 -8.93 11.24
C TYR A 58 -13.93 -7.45 11.11
N LEU A 59 -15.16 -7.07 11.42
CA LEU A 59 -15.57 -5.68 11.46
C LEU A 59 -15.88 -5.27 12.89
N TYR A 60 -15.44 -4.07 13.25
CA TYR A 60 -15.73 -3.46 14.54
C TYR A 60 -16.30 -2.07 14.30
N VAL A 61 -17.23 -1.66 15.15
CA VAL A 61 -17.81 -0.32 15.12
C VAL A 61 -17.46 0.40 16.41
N SER A 62 -17.27 1.71 16.35
CA SER A 62 -17.06 2.51 17.54
C SER A 62 -18.28 2.58 18.45
N ILE A 63 -18.03 2.78 19.74
CA ILE A 63 -19.04 3.11 20.75
C ILE A 63 -19.18 4.63 20.76
N GLY A 64 -20.17 5.13 20.01
CA GLY A 64 -20.31 6.56 19.74
C GLY A 64 -19.21 7.09 18.81
N ASN A 65 -18.96 8.39 18.84
CA ASN A 65 -17.94 9.04 18.01
C ASN A 65 -16.55 9.00 18.70
N ASP A 66 -16.07 7.79 19.00
CA ASP A 66 -14.79 7.54 19.68
C ASP A 66 -14.01 6.46 18.94
N ALA A 67 -12.92 6.84 18.26
CA ALA A 67 -12.06 5.94 17.50
C ALA A 67 -11.24 4.98 18.37
N THR A 68 -11.22 5.17 19.70
CA THR A 68 -10.46 4.33 20.64
C THR A 68 -11.33 3.28 21.34
N ALA A 69 -12.66 3.42 21.28
CA ALA A 69 -13.61 2.51 21.90
C ALA A 69 -14.38 1.74 20.83
N LEU A 70 -13.92 0.52 20.52
CA LEU A 70 -14.50 -0.33 19.47
C LEU A 70 -15.21 -1.55 20.07
N ARG A 71 -16.30 -1.99 19.44
CA ARG A 71 -16.97 -3.27 19.73
C ARG A 71 -17.02 -4.15 18.48
N PRO A 72 -16.83 -5.47 18.60
CA PRO A 72 -16.94 -6.36 17.46
C PRO A 72 -18.37 -6.40 16.92
N LEU A 73 -18.50 -6.55 15.60
CA LEU A 73 -19.73 -6.89 14.92
C LEU A 73 -19.88 -8.40 14.78
N ASN A 74 -21.02 -8.85 14.24
CA ASN A 74 -21.29 -10.27 13.95
C ASN A 74 -21.05 -11.22 15.15
N ALA A 75 -21.40 -10.78 16.36
CA ALA A 75 -21.16 -11.51 17.61
C ALA A 75 -19.69 -11.94 17.83
N GLY A 76 -18.73 -11.22 17.25
CA GLY A 76 -17.30 -11.55 17.31
C GLY A 76 -16.83 -12.56 16.27
N ALA A 77 -17.72 -13.10 15.43
CA ALA A 77 -17.35 -13.99 14.33
C ALA A 77 -16.85 -13.18 13.11
N PRO A 78 -15.95 -13.75 12.27
CA PRO A 78 -15.50 -13.09 11.06
C PRO A 78 -16.65 -12.90 10.07
N VAL A 79 -16.58 -11.82 9.29
CA VAL A 79 -17.53 -11.52 8.20
C VAL A 79 -17.08 -12.12 6.86
N ILE A 80 -15.80 -12.40 6.69
CA ILE A 80 -15.22 -13.04 5.50
C ILE A 80 -14.23 -14.11 5.95
N ARG A 81 -14.36 -15.31 5.39
CA ARG A 81 -13.34 -16.37 5.44
C ARG A 81 -12.93 -16.66 3.99
N PRO A 82 -11.66 -16.47 3.60
CA PRO A 82 -11.23 -16.73 2.24
C PRO A 82 -11.30 -18.22 1.94
N THR A 83 -11.64 -18.55 0.69
CA THR A 83 -11.69 -19.93 0.19
C THR A 83 -10.61 -20.23 -0.85
N GLN A 84 -9.84 -19.21 -1.25
CA GLN A 84 -8.75 -19.33 -2.22
C GLN A 84 -7.38 -19.09 -1.56
N GLY A 85 -6.31 -19.13 -2.36
CA GLY A 85 -4.96 -18.75 -1.94
C GLY A 85 -4.43 -19.61 -0.79
N THR A 86 -3.78 -18.96 0.16
CA THR A 86 -3.24 -19.57 1.39
C THR A 86 -4.35 -20.01 2.37
N GLY A 87 -5.58 -19.52 2.17
CA GLY A 87 -6.71 -19.71 3.07
C GLY A 87 -6.71 -18.79 4.29
N GLY A 88 -5.87 -17.74 4.28
CA GLY A 88 -5.86 -16.67 5.27
C GLY A 88 -5.81 -15.30 4.60
N VAL A 89 -6.35 -14.28 5.27
CA VAL A 89 -6.34 -12.90 4.82
C VAL A 89 -5.87 -11.98 5.94
N ARG A 90 -4.98 -11.04 5.59
CA ARG A 90 -4.45 -10.02 6.48
C ARG A 90 -4.65 -8.63 5.88
N ASP A 91 -4.43 -7.62 6.70
CA ASP A 91 -4.42 -6.21 6.31
C ASP A 91 -5.65 -5.78 5.49
N PRO A 92 -6.89 -6.03 5.96
CA PRO A 92 -8.07 -5.70 5.18
C PRO A 92 -8.27 -4.19 5.09
N ALA A 93 -8.40 -3.66 3.88
CA ALA A 93 -8.73 -2.27 3.61
C ALA A 93 -10.14 -2.16 3.02
N ILE A 94 -10.98 -1.30 3.61
CA ILE A 94 -12.29 -0.94 3.03
C ILE A 94 -12.08 0.17 2.01
N VAL A 95 -12.58 -0.04 0.80
CA VAL A 95 -12.46 0.88 -0.33
C VAL A 95 -13.87 1.27 -0.80
N GLU A 96 -14.15 2.56 -0.89
CA GLU A 96 -15.41 3.04 -1.46
C GLU A 96 -15.47 2.80 -2.98
N GLY A 97 -16.65 2.47 -3.48
CA GLY A 97 -16.98 2.46 -4.91
C GLY A 97 -16.62 3.78 -5.60
N GLY A 98 -16.01 3.67 -6.77
CA GLY A 98 -15.69 4.79 -7.65
C GLY A 98 -16.67 4.89 -8.81
N GLY A 99 -16.67 6.03 -9.51
CA GLY A 99 -17.49 6.20 -10.72
C GLY A 99 -18.98 5.89 -10.50
N ALA A 100 -19.51 4.91 -11.26
CA ALA A 100 -20.92 4.50 -11.18
C ALA A 100 -21.31 3.84 -9.84
N ASP A 101 -20.32 3.30 -9.11
CA ASP A 101 -20.46 2.58 -7.85
C ASP A 101 -20.39 3.49 -6.62
N LYS A 102 -20.06 4.78 -6.81
CA LYS A 102 -19.91 5.74 -5.70
C LYS A 102 -21.16 5.83 -4.82
N GLY A 103 -20.97 5.67 -3.51
CA GLY A 103 -22.04 5.62 -2.52
C GLY A 103 -23.00 4.43 -2.62
N LYS A 104 -22.71 3.43 -3.47
CA LYS A 104 -23.60 2.26 -3.69
C LYS A 104 -22.91 0.92 -3.43
N LYS A 105 -21.60 0.87 -3.60
CA LYS A 105 -20.80 -0.34 -3.44
C LYS A 105 -19.52 -0.02 -2.68
N TRP A 106 -19.04 -1.00 -1.94
CA TRP A 106 -17.79 -0.98 -1.23
C TRP A 106 -17.03 -2.27 -1.51
N TYR A 107 -15.71 -2.19 -1.40
CA TYR A 107 -14.82 -3.32 -1.56
C TYR A 107 -14.04 -3.54 -0.27
N ILE A 108 -13.69 -4.79 0.01
CA ILE A 108 -12.61 -5.12 0.92
C ILE A 108 -11.52 -5.75 0.09
N ILE A 109 -10.30 -5.23 0.21
CA ILE A 109 -9.10 -5.84 -0.32
C ILE A 109 -8.19 -6.29 0.81
N GLY A 110 -7.36 -7.31 0.59
CA GLY A 110 -6.47 -7.82 1.63
C GLY A 110 -5.33 -8.67 1.10
N THR A 111 -4.34 -8.84 1.96
CA THR A 111 -3.17 -9.71 1.77
C THR A 111 -3.60 -11.17 1.80
N ASP A 112 -3.24 -11.97 0.78
CA ASP A 112 -3.35 -13.43 0.85
C ASP A 112 -2.20 -14.03 1.66
N LEU A 113 -2.44 -14.26 2.95
CA LEU A 113 -1.44 -14.84 3.86
C LEU A 113 -2.09 -15.51 5.07
N ASP A 114 -1.89 -16.82 5.17
CA ASP A 114 -2.00 -17.61 6.39
C ASP A 114 -0.60 -17.92 6.92
N ILE A 115 -0.10 -17.09 7.85
CA ILE A 115 1.24 -17.29 8.43
C ILE A 115 1.33 -18.58 9.25
N GLY A 116 0.21 -19.16 9.70
CA GLY A 116 0.21 -20.43 10.44
C GLY A 116 0.54 -21.65 9.56
N LYS A 117 0.50 -21.50 8.23
CA LYS A 117 0.81 -22.55 7.25
C LYS A 117 2.18 -22.36 6.58
N THR A 118 2.93 -21.34 6.96
CA THR A 118 4.24 -21.01 6.40
C THR A 118 5.13 -20.38 7.49
N ASP A 119 6.26 -19.80 7.12
CA ASP A 119 7.07 -18.98 8.00
C ASP A 119 7.32 -17.59 7.39
N TRP A 120 7.86 -16.67 8.18
CA TRP A 120 8.05 -15.28 7.74
C TRP A 120 9.06 -15.13 6.62
N ASP A 121 10.08 -16.00 6.51
CA ASP A 121 11.07 -15.88 5.45
C ASP A 121 10.48 -16.38 4.12
N ALA A 122 9.87 -17.56 4.13
CA ALA A 122 9.16 -18.12 2.99
C ALA A 122 8.01 -17.22 2.53
N ALA A 123 7.22 -16.63 3.45
CA ALA A 123 6.12 -15.73 3.08
C ALA A 123 6.60 -14.42 2.43
N GLN A 124 7.81 -13.94 2.74
CA GLN A 124 8.38 -12.74 2.14
C GLN A 124 9.11 -13.02 0.82
N ARG A 125 9.63 -14.23 0.65
CA ARG A 125 10.39 -14.62 -0.55
C ARG A 125 9.49 -15.28 -1.59
N GLN A 126 8.59 -16.14 -1.17
CA GLN A 126 7.81 -17.01 -2.07
C GLN A 126 6.31 -16.92 -1.75
N GLY A 127 5.88 -15.81 -1.15
CA GLY A 127 4.48 -15.56 -0.81
C GLY A 127 3.60 -15.27 -2.02
N SER A 128 2.30 -15.15 -1.74
CA SER A 128 1.29 -14.82 -2.75
C SER A 128 1.60 -13.51 -3.47
N LYS A 129 1.36 -13.48 -4.78
CA LYS A 129 1.45 -12.28 -5.63
C LYS A 129 0.08 -11.63 -5.88
N GLY A 130 -0.91 -12.07 -5.10
CA GLY A 130 -2.31 -11.72 -5.29
C GLY A 130 -2.85 -10.83 -4.19
N ILE A 131 -3.82 -10.01 -4.58
CA ILE A 131 -4.68 -9.24 -3.68
C ILE A 131 -6.04 -9.91 -3.68
N PHE A 132 -6.54 -10.25 -2.49
CA PHE A 132 -7.94 -10.62 -2.37
C PHE A 132 -8.85 -9.42 -2.60
N VAL A 133 -10.01 -9.63 -3.20
CA VAL A 133 -11.07 -8.63 -3.31
C VAL A 133 -12.43 -9.26 -3.06
N TRP A 134 -13.24 -8.59 -2.23
CA TRP A 134 -14.66 -8.83 -2.05
C TRP A 134 -15.44 -7.54 -2.26
N GLU A 135 -16.73 -7.64 -2.54
CA GLU A 135 -17.63 -6.51 -2.71
C GLU A 135 -18.89 -6.62 -1.85
N SER A 136 -19.46 -5.47 -1.51
CA SER A 136 -20.71 -5.32 -0.76
C SER A 136 -21.48 -4.10 -1.23
N THR A 137 -22.81 -4.16 -1.17
CA THR A 137 -23.70 -3.01 -1.42
C THR A 137 -24.42 -2.55 -0.15
N ASP A 138 -24.11 -3.15 1.00
CA ASP A 138 -24.76 -2.85 2.29
C ASP A 138 -23.78 -2.82 3.48
N LEU A 139 -22.48 -3.04 3.24
CA LEU A 139 -21.41 -3.18 4.25
C LEU A 139 -21.61 -4.32 5.26
N ILE A 140 -22.61 -5.17 5.06
CA ILE A 140 -22.97 -6.28 5.93
C ILE A 140 -22.61 -7.60 5.26
N LYS A 141 -23.10 -7.80 4.04
CA LYS A 141 -22.86 -9.01 3.25
C LYS A 141 -21.76 -8.74 2.23
N TRP A 142 -20.71 -9.56 2.30
CA TRP A 142 -19.56 -9.52 1.41
C TRP A 142 -19.58 -10.73 0.48
N THR A 143 -19.39 -10.50 -0.81
CA THR A 143 -19.47 -11.54 -1.86
C THR A 143 -18.41 -11.29 -2.95
N GLY A 144 -18.39 -12.13 -4.00
CA GLY A 144 -17.54 -11.89 -5.16
C GLY A 144 -16.04 -12.07 -4.90
N GLU A 145 -15.69 -13.06 -4.07
CA GLU A 145 -14.29 -13.42 -3.77
C GLU A 145 -13.48 -13.62 -5.05
N ARG A 146 -12.37 -12.91 -5.14
CA ARG A 146 -11.36 -13.08 -6.18
C ARG A 146 -9.97 -12.83 -5.61
N LEU A 147 -9.02 -13.71 -5.95
CA LEU A 147 -7.60 -13.48 -5.74
C LEU A 147 -6.98 -12.98 -7.04
N VAL A 148 -6.69 -11.67 -7.10
CA VAL A 148 -6.18 -11.00 -8.31
C VAL A 148 -4.67 -10.92 -8.24
N VAL A 149 -3.97 -11.64 -9.13
CA VAL A 149 -2.51 -11.53 -9.26
C VAL A 149 -2.16 -10.17 -9.86
N VAL A 150 -1.30 -9.42 -9.18
CA VAL A 150 -0.91 -8.06 -9.57
C VAL A 150 0.59 -7.89 -9.79
N GLU A 151 1.38 -8.90 -9.45
CA GLU A 151 2.83 -8.92 -9.65
C GLU A 151 3.30 -10.16 -10.40
N ASP A 152 4.47 -10.05 -11.03
CA ASP A 152 5.14 -11.15 -11.70
C ASP A 152 5.99 -12.01 -10.73
N ASP A 153 6.65 -13.02 -11.30
CA ASP A 153 7.46 -13.97 -10.53
C ASP A 153 8.70 -13.34 -9.87
N THR A 154 9.06 -12.09 -10.21
CA THR A 154 10.19 -11.39 -9.55
C THR A 154 9.82 -10.80 -8.20
N ALA A 155 8.53 -10.65 -7.90
CA ALA A 155 8.08 -10.22 -6.59
C ALA A 155 8.21 -11.35 -5.56
N GLY A 156 8.48 -11.01 -4.32
CA GLY A 156 8.54 -11.91 -3.19
C GLY A 156 7.17 -12.19 -2.58
N MET A 157 6.29 -11.19 -2.64
CA MET A 157 4.94 -11.19 -2.09
C MET A 157 4.19 -9.90 -2.48
N VAL A 158 2.89 -9.85 -2.23
CA VAL A 158 2.05 -8.64 -2.33
C VAL A 158 1.27 -8.45 -1.04
N TRP A 159 1.64 -7.45 -0.23
CA TRP A 159 1.13 -7.27 1.13
C TRP A 159 0.56 -5.86 1.38
N ALA A 160 -0.35 -5.79 2.36
CA ALA A 160 -1.02 -4.59 2.85
C ALA A 160 -1.57 -3.69 1.73
N PRO A 161 -2.46 -4.23 0.87
CA PRO A 161 -2.96 -3.47 -0.25
C PRO A 161 -3.95 -2.38 0.19
N GLU A 162 -3.84 -1.21 -0.41
CA GLU A 162 -4.81 -0.12 -0.30
C GLU A 162 -5.20 0.39 -1.69
N ALA A 163 -6.40 0.96 -1.81
CA ALA A 163 -6.87 1.52 -3.08
C ALA A 163 -7.68 2.80 -2.89
N ILE A 164 -7.47 3.76 -3.78
CA ILE A 164 -8.19 5.03 -3.82
C ILE A 164 -8.67 5.28 -5.25
N TRP A 165 -9.91 5.74 -5.41
CA TRP A 165 -10.45 6.09 -6.73
C TRP A 165 -9.87 7.40 -7.25
N ASP A 166 -9.29 7.39 -8.44
CA ASP A 166 -8.91 8.58 -9.19
C ASP A 166 -10.03 8.93 -10.20
N PRO A 167 -10.80 10.02 -9.95
CA PRO A 167 -11.88 10.43 -10.84
C PRO A 167 -11.39 11.01 -12.17
N ALA A 168 -10.14 11.50 -12.26
CA ALA A 168 -9.61 12.05 -13.51
C ALA A 168 -9.25 10.93 -14.50
N GLN A 169 -8.75 9.79 -13.99
CA GLN A 169 -8.42 8.62 -14.80
C GLN A 169 -9.59 7.63 -14.91
N GLY A 170 -10.60 7.74 -14.04
CA GLY A 170 -11.70 6.78 -13.99
C GLY A 170 -11.24 5.38 -13.58
N GLN A 171 -10.24 5.31 -12.70
CA GLN A 171 -9.58 4.08 -12.27
C GLN A 171 -9.21 4.13 -10.79
N TYR A 172 -8.96 2.96 -10.20
CA TYR A 172 -8.38 2.88 -8.85
C TYR A 172 -6.86 2.92 -8.93
N LEU A 173 -6.26 3.77 -8.09
CA LEU A 173 -4.85 3.68 -7.74
C LEU A 173 -4.71 2.66 -6.62
N VAL A 174 -4.11 1.52 -6.93
CA VAL A 174 -3.88 0.42 -5.96
C VAL A 174 -2.39 0.37 -5.64
N HIS A 175 -2.05 0.23 -4.37
CA HIS A 175 -0.67 0.16 -3.91
C HIS A 175 -0.51 -0.90 -2.81
N TRP A 176 0.69 -1.46 -2.72
CA TRP A 176 1.04 -2.56 -1.81
C TRP A 176 2.54 -2.55 -1.52
N ALA A 177 2.96 -3.33 -0.53
CA ALA A 177 4.36 -3.61 -0.23
C ALA A 177 4.81 -4.91 -0.91
N SER A 178 6.04 -4.92 -1.42
CA SER A 178 6.69 -6.10 -2.01
C SER A 178 8.22 -6.04 -1.82
N LYS A 179 8.88 -7.16 -2.02
CA LYS A 179 10.33 -7.31 -2.17
C LYS A 179 10.59 -7.86 -3.57
N PHE A 180 11.43 -7.22 -4.37
CA PHE A 180 11.72 -7.70 -5.72
C PHE A 180 13.09 -8.37 -5.78
N TYR A 181 13.18 -9.44 -6.55
CA TYR A 181 14.41 -10.18 -6.79
C TYR A 181 14.84 -10.04 -8.25
N PRO A 182 16.16 -10.14 -8.53
CA PRO A 182 16.64 -10.20 -9.91
C PRO A 182 16.02 -11.40 -10.64
N SER A 183 15.71 -11.25 -11.92
CA SER A 183 15.22 -12.37 -12.75
C SER A 183 16.23 -13.53 -12.87
N SER A 184 17.50 -13.30 -12.52
CA SER A 184 18.54 -14.32 -12.41
C SER A 184 18.48 -15.14 -11.11
N ASP A 185 17.65 -14.75 -10.13
CA ASP A 185 17.40 -15.49 -8.89
C ASP A 185 15.91 -15.86 -8.78
N PRO A 186 15.39 -16.74 -9.64
CA PRO A 186 13.96 -17.12 -9.64
C PRO A 186 13.52 -17.89 -8.37
N ALA A 187 14.47 -18.33 -7.54
CA ALA A 187 14.19 -19.03 -6.29
C ALA A 187 14.16 -18.08 -5.08
N HIS A 188 14.50 -16.80 -5.27
CA HIS A 188 14.53 -15.77 -4.24
C HIS A 188 15.43 -16.14 -3.05
N THR A 189 16.59 -16.74 -3.35
CA THR A 189 17.56 -17.23 -2.36
C THR A 189 18.58 -16.17 -1.94
N GLY A 190 18.82 -15.17 -2.79
CA GLY A 190 19.69 -14.04 -2.53
C GLY A 190 19.00 -12.89 -1.82
N ASP A 191 19.63 -11.72 -1.81
CA ASP A 191 19.03 -10.51 -1.27
C ASP A 191 18.07 -9.87 -2.29
N PRO A 192 16.96 -9.26 -1.83
CA PRO A 192 16.09 -8.49 -2.72
C PRO A 192 16.85 -7.29 -3.30
N GLY A 193 16.57 -7.00 -4.57
CA GLY A 193 17.08 -5.84 -5.27
C GLY A 193 16.34 -4.54 -4.89
N PRO A 194 16.76 -3.40 -5.46
CA PRO A 194 16.05 -2.14 -5.29
C PRO A 194 14.61 -2.24 -5.85
N ILE A 195 13.69 -1.49 -5.22
CA ILE A 195 12.32 -1.30 -5.71
C ILE A 195 12.42 -0.66 -7.11
N LYS A 196 11.73 -1.23 -8.11
CA LYS A 196 11.66 -0.70 -9.47
C LYS A 196 10.70 0.46 -9.58
#